data_AF-A0A2H0X9A2-F1
#
_entry.id   AF-A0A2H0X9A2-F1
#
_cell.length_a   1.000
_cell.length_b   1.000
_cell.length_c   1.000
_cell.angle_alpha   90.00
_cell.angle_beta   90.00
_cell.angle_gamma   90.00
#
_symmetry.space_group_name_H-M   'P 1'
#
loop_
_entity.id
_entity.type
_entity.pdbx_description
1 polymer ?
#
loop_
_entity_poly.entity_id
_entity_poly.type
_entity_poly.pdbx_seq_one_letter_code
_entity_poly.pdbx_strand_id
1 'polypeptide(L)'
;MSYEFGLSRQEMVRDWFRHELPIIERLAPDRGSTIVDLGCGTNIFVKALQDKGYESVIGIDLDEDLATTNRGAIGSESMMIGVLTC
;
A
#
# COMPACT_ATOMS: atom_id res chain seq x y z
N MET A 1 20.64 -10.32 20.41
CA MET A 1 19.26 -10.60 20.85
C MET A 1 18.47 -10.90 19.60
N SER A 2 18.38 -12.19 19.27
CA SER A 2 17.82 -12.76 18.06
C SER A 2 16.31 -12.85 18.19
N TYR A 3 15.56 -12.23 17.26
CA TYR A 3 14.12 -12.42 17.17
C TYR A 3 13.84 -13.71 16.38
N GLU A 4 13.55 -14.79 17.10
CA GLU A 4 12.84 -15.95 16.57
C GLU A 4 11.33 -15.72 16.75
N PHE A 5 10.62 -15.27 15.72
CA PHE A 5 9.17 -15.45 15.61
C PHE A 5 8.78 -15.48 14.13
N GLY A 6 8.39 -16.67 13.66
CA GLY A 6 8.16 -17.00 12.26
C GLY A 6 6.81 -16.52 11.73
N LEU A 7 6.71 -15.23 11.44
CA LEU A 7 5.77 -14.69 10.44
C LEU A 7 6.57 -13.75 9.54
N SER A 8 6.44 -13.92 8.23
CA SER A 8 7.04 -12.97 7.30
C SER A 8 6.46 -11.57 7.57
N ARG A 9 7.26 -10.50 7.42
CA ARG A 9 6.82 -9.11 7.61
C ARG A 9 5.51 -8.81 6.87
N GLN A 10 5.29 -9.47 5.73
CA GLN A 10 4.06 -9.39 4.94
C GLN A 10 2.84 -9.99 5.63
N GLU A 11 2.98 -11.12 6.33
CA GLU A 11 1.88 -11.76 7.06
C GLU A 11 1.45 -10.96 8.29
N MET A 12 2.41 -10.41 9.04
CA MET A 12 2.12 -9.51 10.17
C MET A 12 1.38 -8.26 9.72
N VAL A 13 1.87 -7.62 8.65
CA VAL A 13 1.27 -6.41 8.10
C VAL A 13 -0.16 -6.69 7.59
N ARG A 14 -0.38 -7.83 6.95
CA ARG A 14 -1.69 -8.23 6.42
C ARG A 14 -2.76 -8.39 7.49
N ASP A 15 -2.41 -8.89 8.67
CA ASP A 15 -3.38 -9.07 9.75
C ASP A 15 -3.73 -7.74 10.45
N TRP A 16 -2.76 -6.83 10.59
CA TRP A 16 -3.01 -5.48 11.13
C TRP A 16 -3.96 -4.66 10.25
N PHE A 17 -3.83 -4.74 8.92
CA PHE A 17 -4.67 -3.96 8.00
C PHE A 17 -6.10 -4.47 7.85
N ARG A 18 -6.41 -5.69 8.31
CA ARG A 18 -7.76 -6.26 8.20
C ARG A 18 -8.80 -5.48 9.02
N HIS A 19 -8.37 -4.78 10.06
CA HIS A 19 -9.25 -4.09 11.03
C HIS A 19 -9.42 -2.58 10.80
N GLU A 20 -8.51 -1.92 10.07
CA GLU A 20 -8.44 -0.45 9.97
C GLU A 20 -9.17 0.13 8.74
N LEU A 21 -9.53 -0.72 7.77
CA LEU A 21 -10.22 -0.31 6.55
C LEU A 21 -11.62 0.34 6.68
N PRO A 22 -12.39 0.22 7.78
CA PRO A 22 -13.69 0.91 7.86
C PRO A 22 -13.60 2.44 7.82
N ILE A 23 -12.45 3.03 8.16
CA ILE A 23 -12.30 4.49 8.17
C ILE A 23 -12.17 5.08 6.76
N ILE A 24 -11.61 4.34 5.81
CA ILE A 24 -11.37 4.88 4.46
C ILE A 24 -12.68 5.16 3.73
N GLU A 25 -13.72 4.36 3.95
CA GLU A 25 -15.03 4.57 3.35
C GLU A 25 -15.71 5.85 3.88
N ARG A 26 -15.27 6.36 5.04
CA ARG A 26 -15.71 7.66 5.57
C ARG A 26 -14.86 8.83 5.05
N LEU A 27 -13.57 8.61 4.87
CA LEU A 27 -12.63 9.65 4.40
C LEU A 27 -12.71 9.87 2.89
N ALA A 28 -12.87 8.79 2.13
CA ALA A 28 -12.99 8.77 0.68
C ALA A 28 -14.22 7.94 0.28
N PRO A 29 -15.45 8.45 0.46
CA PRO A 29 -16.66 7.70 0.16
C PRO A 29 -16.84 7.43 -1.34
N ASP A 30 -16.33 8.31 -2.20
CA ASP A 30 -16.40 8.16 -3.66
C ASP A 30 -15.26 7.29 -4.19
N ARG A 31 -15.60 6.24 -4.94
CA ARG A 31 -14.66 5.28 -5.54
C ARG A 31 -13.86 5.87 -6.70
N GLY A 32 -14.32 6.97 -7.30
CA GLY A 32 -13.57 7.75 -8.28
C GLY A 32 -12.53 8.69 -7.65
N SER A 33 -12.44 8.77 -6.32
CA SER A 33 -11.42 9.60 -5.66
C SER A 33 -10.01 9.06 -5.93
N THR A 34 -9.07 9.96 -6.20
CA THR A 34 -7.64 9.63 -6.22
C THR A 34 -7.12 9.54 -4.79
N ILE A 35 -6.57 8.39 -4.41
CA ILE A 35 -5.95 8.16 -3.11
C ILE A 35 -4.44 8.04 -3.28
N VAL A 36 -3.69 8.70 -2.39
CA VAL A 36 -2.23 8.58 -2.31
C VAL A 36 -1.87 7.85 -1.03
N ASP A 37 -1.11 6.75 -1.16
CA ASP A 37 -0.57 5.96 -0.06
C ASP A 37 0.94 6.26 0.09
N LEU A 38 1.31 6.97 1.16
CA LEU A 38 2.68 7.43 1.41
C LEU A 38 3.40 6.44 2.33
N GLY A 39 4.55 5.92 1.90
CA GLY A 39 5.22 4.80 2.56
C GLY A 39 4.51 3.47 2.29
N CYS A 40 4.12 3.25 1.03
CA CYS A 40 3.25 2.14 0.64
C CYS A 40 3.93 0.76 0.77
N GLY A 41 5.26 0.70 0.89
CA GLY A 41 6.05 -0.49 1.11
C GLY A 41 5.70 -1.63 0.14
N THR A 42 5.05 -2.67 0.65
CA THR A 42 4.65 -3.84 -0.14
C THR A 42 3.29 -3.69 -0.83
N ASN A 43 2.76 -2.47 -0.95
CA ASN A 43 1.50 -2.13 -1.62
C ASN A 43 0.25 -2.81 -1.06
N ILE A 44 0.28 -3.21 0.22
CA ILE A 44 -0.83 -3.95 0.81
C ILE A 44 -2.10 -3.11 0.88
N PHE A 45 -1.95 -1.81 1.15
CA PHE A 45 -3.06 -0.88 1.27
C PHE A 45 -3.57 -0.47 -0.11
N VAL A 46 -2.66 -0.18 -1.06
CA VAL A 46 -3.00 0.02 -2.47
C VAL A 46 -3.87 -1.13 -3.02
N LYS A 47 -3.43 -2.38 -2.81
CA LYS A 47 -4.17 -3.56 -3.26
C LYS A 47 -5.53 -3.68 -2.58
N ALA A 48 -5.60 -3.45 -1.28
CA ALA A 48 -6.85 -3.49 -0.53
C ALA A 48 -7.87 -2.43 -1.00
N LEU A 49 -7.41 -1.24 -1.40
CA LEU A 49 -8.26 -0.18 -1.95
C LEU A 49 -8.73 -0.54 -3.37
N GLN A 50 -7.86 -1.07 -4.22
CA GLN A 50 -8.25 -1.58 -5.54
C GLN A 50 -9.31 -2.69 -5.41
N ASP A 51 -9.12 -3.64 -4.49
CA ASP A 51 -10.07 -4.74 -4.23
C ASP A 51 -11.43 -4.23 -3.70
N LYS A 52 -11.46 -3.03 -3.10
CA LYS A 52 -12.67 -2.32 -2.68
C LYS A 52 -13.30 -1.46 -3.78
N GLY A 53 -12.72 -1.47 -4.98
CA GLY A 53 -13.22 -0.77 -6.17
C GLY A 53 -12.79 0.68 -6.30
N TYR A 54 -11.78 1.13 -5.55
CA TYR A 54 -11.19 2.46 -5.83
C TYR A 54 -10.43 2.42 -7.15
N GLU A 55 -10.74 3.38 -8.03
CA GLU A 55 -10.25 3.35 -9.41
C GLU A 55 -8.84 3.93 -9.54
N SER A 56 -8.49 4.89 -8.69
CA SER A 56 -7.24 5.64 -8.76
C SER A 56 -6.53 5.62 -7.40
N VAL A 57 -5.50 4.78 -7.28
CA VAL A 57 -4.68 4.67 -6.07
C VAL A 57 -3.21 4.72 -6.47
N ILE A 58 -2.46 5.62 -5.83
CA ILE A 58 -1.04 5.87 -6.11
C ILE A 58 -0.24 5.51 -4.86
N GLY A 59 0.61 4.49 -4.96
CA GLY A 59 1.60 4.16 -3.95
C GLY A 59 2.91 4.93 -4.16
N ILE A 60 3.42 5.56 -3.11
CA ILE A 60 4.72 6.22 -3.09
C ILE A 60 5.56 5.63 -1.97
N ASP A 61 6.77 5.20 -2.29
CA ASP A 61 7.78 4.81 -1.31
C ASP A 61 9.16 5.35 -1.70
N LEU A 62 10.00 5.55 -0.70
CA LEU A 62 11.40 5.96 -0.86
C LEU A 62 12.32 4.75 -1.09
N ASP A 63 11.88 3.57 -0.66
CA ASP A 63 12.60 2.31 -0.87
C ASP A 63 12.32 1.78 -2.28
N GLU A 64 13.30 1.99 -3.17
CA GLU A 64 13.22 1.61 -4.58
C GLU A 64 13.09 0.10 -4.79
N ASP A 65 13.66 -0.73 -3.90
CA ASP A 65 13.57 -2.20 -4.00
C ASP A 65 12.14 -2.66 -3.72
N LEU A 66 11.48 -2.07 -2.72
CA LEU A 66 10.07 -2.35 -2.41
C LEU A 66 9.15 -1.83 -3.51
N ALA A 67 9.46 -0.67 -4.08
CA ALA A 67 8.66 -0.08 -5.14
C ALA A 67 8.76 -0.82 -6.48
N THR A 68 9.94 -1.34 -6.82
CA THR A 68 10.16 -2.07 -8.07
C THR A 68 9.59 -3.48 -8.02
N THR A 69 9.77 -4.19 -6.91
CA THR A 69 9.35 -5.60 -6.75
C THR A 69 7.84 -5.79 -6.90
N ASN A 70 7.04 -4.78 -6.54
CA ASN A 70 5.60 -4.94 -6.44
C ASN A 70 4.79 -4.34 -7.60
N ARG A 71 5.44 -3.70 -8.58
CA ARG A 71 4.76 -3.14 -9.77
C ARG A 71 3.97 -4.17 -10.57
N GLY A 72 4.44 -5.42 -10.61
CA GLY A 72 3.75 -6.51 -11.33
C GLY A 72 2.42 -6.93 -10.69
N ALA A 73 2.23 -6.68 -9.39
CA ALA A 73 1.06 -7.14 -8.64
C ALA A 73 -0.12 -6.13 -8.61
N ILE A 74 0.17 -4.84 -8.76
CA ILE A 74 -0.82 -3.75 -8.67
C ILE A 74 -0.97 -2.92 -9.95
N GLY A 75 -0.17 -3.21 -10.98
CA GLY A 75 -0.10 -2.42 -12.20
C GLY A 75 0.91 -1.28 -12.08
N SER A 76 1.70 -1.04 -13.12
CA SER A 76 2.79 -0.07 -13.12
C SER A 76 2.34 1.38 -13.01
N GLU A 77 1.10 1.69 -13.38
CA GLU A 77 0.54 3.06 -13.37
C GLU A 77 0.13 3.53 -11.97
N SER A 78 -0.06 2.59 -11.03
CA SER A 78 -0.45 2.87 -9.65
C SER A 78 0.75 3.11 -8.73
N MET A 79 1.97 3.19 -9.25
CA MET A 79 3.18 3.25 -8.41
C MET A 79 4.21 4.26 -8.90
N MET A 80 4.58 5.17 -8.01
CA MET A 80 5.58 6.19 -8.25
C MET A 80 6.71 6.06 -7.23
N ILE A 81 7.96 6.07 -7.71
CA ILE A 81 9.13 6.26 -6.83
C ILE A 81 9.36 7.76 -6.75
N GLY A 82 9.45 8.30 -5.54
CA GLY A 82 9.72 9.72 -5.35
C GLY A 82 10.63 9.95 -4.16
N VAL A 83 11.92 10.17 -4.40
CA VAL A 83 12.83 10.71 -3.38
C VAL A 83 12.55 12.20 -3.26
N LEU A 84 11.88 12.63 -2.19
CA LEU A 84 11.77 14.04 -1.82
C LEU A 84 13.13 14.50 -1.28
N THR A 85 14.03 14.93 -2.17
CA THR A 85 15.21 15.70 -1.76
C THR A 85 14.80 17.17 -1.59
N CYS A 86 14.86 17.66 -0.36
CA CYS A 86 14.68 19.07 -0.01
C CYS A 86 15.87 19.95 -0.46
#